data_AF-A0A5C3PYQ2-F1
#
_entry.id   AF-A0A5C3PYQ2-F1
#
_cell.length_a   1.000
_cell.length_b   1.000
_cell.length_c   1.000
_cell.angle_alpha   90.00
_cell.angle_beta   90.00
_cell.angle_gamma   90.00
#
_symmetry.space_group_name_H-M   'P 1'
#
loop_
_entity.id
_entity.type
_entity.pdbx_description
1 polymer ?
#
loop_
_entity_poly.entity_id
_entity_poly.type
_entity_poly.pdbx_seq_one_letter_code
_entity_poly.pdbx_strand_id
1 'polypeptide(L)'
;MNPSNTDATLQGLLEELYTDICRIVSSRPLRAGGSTLYQVCRRLGIGTASTRRGLRKLHARLPEISRKLLYVFDRARSRHQEKWTVCDVIGYIWIMLCADAALCHDLLARGYLLAEVLCVAEMMTPSVVRVLLSVLVRNGDDGTRSGILNALPFILAEWSPWESYEDSDELLLITLCHCIGVDTFRATAESSFARGIPVAFVAKVALDALEDPASRTSYDLVIHAIPLLISCAQTCPPEESEARARILDFLAVLLHSRDVALRCVAAWVFCGLPAVERKSTSGHLSPRGTVELVDYSELLQWDPPPAHERAAIQTYTAMLHKLLWELSQDGDFYEFGVGMAHVLLNGPFIYNEDHLPYPKTGVLSGLDVWYSLLPETAQVLKGRGDPSHLNMADVLALEHLVLTGQSDAAANYAREVLRRNSEHTYAL
;
A
#
# COMPACT_ATOMS: atom_id res chain seq x y z
N MET A 1 43.41 19.74 -33.17
CA MET A 1 42.54 18.58 -33.47
C MET A 1 41.20 19.13 -33.91
N ASN A 2 40.75 18.82 -35.13
CA ASN A 2 39.52 19.37 -35.70
C ASN A 2 38.29 18.68 -35.06
N PRO A 3 37.46 19.39 -34.27
CA PRO A 3 36.27 18.81 -33.65
C PRO A 3 35.24 18.30 -34.68
N SER A 4 35.31 18.77 -35.93
CA SER A 4 34.41 18.34 -37.01
C SER A 4 34.61 16.88 -37.46
N ASN A 5 35.80 16.30 -37.29
CA ASN A 5 36.07 14.94 -37.78
C ASN A 5 35.64 13.86 -36.77
N THR A 6 35.60 14.19 -35.48
CA THR A 6 35.17 13.27 -34.42
C THR A 6 33.65 13.04 -34.43
N ASP A 7 32.87 14.07 -34.73
CA ASP A 7 31.40 13.99 -34.73
C ASP A 7 30.87 13.19 -35.91
N ALA A 8 31.46 13.36 -37.10
CA ALA A 8 31.11 12.57 -38.29
C ALA A 8 31.36 11.07 -38.08
N THR A 9 32.44 10.73 -37.39
CA THR A 9 32.80 9.34 -37.07
C THR A 9 31.81 8.72 -36.08
N LEU A 10 31.42 9.46 -35.05
CA LEU A 10 30.45 9.00 -34.06
C LEU A 10 29.06 8.77 -34.67
N GLN A 11 28.61 9.68 -35.53
CA GLN A 11 27.33 9.54 -36.22
C GLN A 11 27.30 8.30 -37.12
N GLY A 12 28.38 8.03 -37.85
CA GLY A 12 28.51 6.81 -38.67
C GLY A 12 28.36 5.53 -37.85
N LEU A 13 29.01 5.47 -36.68
CA LEU A 13 28.91 4.32 -35.76
C LEU A 13 27.49 4.14 -35.20
N LEU A 14 26.78 5.24 -34.94
CA LEU A 14 25.40 5.19 -34.45
C LEU A 14 24.41 4.75 -35.54
N GLU A 15 24.58 5.18 -36.79
CA GLU A 15 23.77 4.68 -37.92
C GLU A 15 24.02 3.19 -38.20
N GLU A 16 25.27 2.73 -38.09
CA GLU A 16 25.61 1.30 -38.20
C GLU A 16 24.92 0.51 -37.09
N LEU A 17 25.01 0.98 -35.84
CA LEU A 17 24.32 0.37 -34.69
C LEU A 17 22.80 0.28 -34.92
N TYR A 18 22.17 1.36 -35.38
CA TYR A 18 20.75 1.37 -35.69
C TYR A 18 20.38 0.35 -36.77
N THR A 19 21.17 0.27 -37.84
CA THR A 19 20.97 -0.67 -38.94
C THR A 19 21.10 -2.12 -38.46
N ASP A 20 22.09 -2.39 -37.60
CA ASP A 20 22.29 -3.70 -36.99
C ASP A 20 21.11 -4.10 -36.09
N ILE A 21 20.60 -3.17 -35.27
CA ILE A 21 19.44 -3.42 -34.41
C ILE A 21 18.19 -3.69 -35.26
N CYS A 22 17.95 -2.90 -36.31
CA CYS A 22 16.84 -3.14 -37.23
C CYS A 22 16.91 -4.56 -37.81
N ARG A 23 18.09 -4.99 -38.28
CA ARG A 23 18.28 -6.34 -38.81
C ARG A 23 18.01 -7.43 -37.77
N ILE A 24 18.45 -7.24 -36.53
CA ILE A 24 18.18 -8.18 -35.42
C ILE A 24 16.67 -8.30 -35.18
N VAL A 25 15.98 -7.16 -35.06
CA VAL A 25 14.53 -7.11 -34.77
C VAL A 25 13.70 -7.67 -35.93
N SER A 26 14.03 -7.34 -37.19
CA SER A 26 13.30 -7.86 -38.35
C SER A 26 13.52 -9.36 -38.59
N SER A 27 14.63 -9.94 -38.10
CA SER A 27 14.94 -11.35 -38.33
C SER A 27 14.12 -12.34 -37.50
N ARG A 28 13.51 -11.89 -36.39
CA ARG A 28 12.80 -12.77 -35.44
C ARG A 28 11.61 -12.05 -34.79
N PRO A 29 10.41 -12.63 -34.79
CA PRO A 29 9.27 -12.05 -34.09
C PRO A 29 9.52 -11.99 -32.57
N LEU A 30 9.10 -10.89 -31.94
CA LEU A 30 9.32 -10.62 -30.52
C LEU A 30 8.69 -11.67 -29.59
N ARG A 31 7.60 -12.30 -30.04
CA ARG A 31 6.89 -13.36 -29.32
C ARG A 31 7.73 -14.64 -29.10
N ALA A 32 8.84 -14.81 -29.82
CA ALA A 32 9.66 -16.04 -29.77
C ALA A 32 10.74 -16.07 -28.67
N GLY A 33 10.52 -15.40 -27.54
CA GLY A 33 11.40 -15.47 -26.36
C GLY A 33 12.65 -14.57 -26.44
N GLY A 34 13.25 -14.28 -25.28
CA GLY A 34 14.25 -13.23 -25.01
C GLY A 34 15.54 -13.20 -25.85
N SER A 35 15.66 -14.00 -26.91
CA SER A 35 16.82 -14.03 -27.81
C SER A 35 17.04 -12.71 -28.59
N THR A 36 15.98 -12.04 -29.06
CA THR A 36 16.08 -10.74 -29.75
C THR A 36 16.55 -9.66 -28.80
N LEU A 37 15.90 -9.55 -27.63
CA LEU A 37 16.26 -8.61 -26.57
C LEU A 37 17.72 -8.79 -26.14
N TYR A 38 18.15 -10.04 -25.90
CA TYR A 38 19.52 -10.37 -25.54
C TYR A 38 20.53 -9.92 -26.61
N GLN A 39 20.25 -10.14 -27.90
CA GLN A 39 21.13 -9.72 -28.98
C GLN A 39 21.25 -8.20 -29.09
N VAL A 40 20.13 -7.48 -28.94
CA VAL A 40 20.13 -6.01 -28.93
C VAL A 40 20.87 -5.47 -27.71
N CYS A 41 20.65 -6.02 -26.51
CA CYS A 41 21.42 -5.70 -25.31
C CYS A 41 22.92 -5.90 -25.54
N ARG A 42 23.33 -7.03 -26.13
CA ARG A 42 24.74 -7.28 -26.47
C ARG A 42 25.31 -6.22 -27.42
N ARG A 43 24.56 -5.78 -28.43
CA ARG A 43 24.98 -4.73 -29.37
C ARG A 43 25.11 -3.36 -28.72
N LEU A 44 24.23 -3.05 -27.77
CA LEU A 44 24.31 -1.84 -26.95
C LEU A 44 25.42 -1.92 -25.88
N GLY A 45 25.99 -3.11 -25.69
CA GLY A 45 27.00 -3.37 -24.65
C GLY A 45 26.39 -3.52 -23.26
N ILE A 46 25.09 -3.81 -23.16
CA ILE A 46 24.38 -4.10 -21.92
C ILE A 46 24.65 -5.56 -21.53
N GLY A 47 25.38 -5.76 -20.43
CA GLY A 47 25.68 -7.08 -19.86
C GLY A 47 24.58 -7.56 -18.92
N THR A 48 24.81 -8.71 -18.28
CA THR A 48 23.88 -9.28 -17.29
C THR A 48 23.85 -8.43 -16.02
N ALA A 49 22.67 -7.87 -15.69
CA ALA A 49 22.43 -7.11 -14.46
C ALA A 49 22.18 -8.00 -13.23
N SER A 50 22.05 -9.32 -13.41
CA SER A 50 21.76 -10.29 -12.33
C SER A 50 22.88 -10.46 -11.29
N THR A 51 24.04 -9.83 -11.48
CA THR A 51 25.14 -9.85 -10.51
C THR A 51 25.50 -8.43 -10.08
N ARG A 52 25.91 -8.26 -8.82
CA ARG A 52 26.38 -6.96 -8.29
C ARG A 52 27.50 -6.36 -9.14
N ARG A 53 28.43 -7.19 -9.63
CA ARG A 53 29.53 -6.75 -10.53
C ARG A 53 28.99 -6.30 -11.88
N GLY A 54 28.02 -7.01 -12.44
CA GLY A 54 27.34 -6.65 -13.69
C GLY A 54 26.59 -5.32 -13.57
N LEU A 55 25.79 -5.17 -12.51
CA LEU A 55 25.06 -3.94 -12.21
C LEU A 55 25.98 -2.73 -12.05
N ARG A 56 27.10 -2.86 -11.32
CA ARG A 56 28.12 -1.78 -11.21
C ARG A 56 28.70 -1.38 -12.57
N LYS A 57 29.00 -2.36 -13.44
CA LYS A 57 29.49 -2.08 -14.80
C LYS A 57 28.42 -1.38 -15.65
N LEU A 58 27.15 -1.74 -15.46
CA LEU A 58 26.02 -1.13 -16.15
C LEU A 58 25.87 0.33 -15.73
N HIS A 59 25.85 0.62 -14.42
CA HIS A 59 25.87 1.97 -13.85
C HIS A 59 27.01 2.83 -14.43
N ALA A 60 28.24 2.32 -14.42
CA ALA A 60 29.41 3.04 -14.94
C ALA A 60 29.31 3.39 -16.44
N ARG A 61 28.50 2.64 -17.20
CA ARG A 61 28.31 2.82 -18.65
C ARG A 61 26.96 3.41 -19.02
N LEU A 62 26.11 3.73 -18.04
CA LEU A 62 24.78 4.25 -18.27
C LEU A 62 24.76 5.49 -19.19
N PRO A 63 25.67 6.49 -19.07
CA PRO A 63 25.69 7.64 -19.98
C PRO A 63 25.91 7.28 -21.46
N GLU A 64 26.72 6.25 -21.71
CA GLU A 64 27.01 5.77 -23.07
C GLU A 64 25.81 4.98 -23.62
N ILE A 65 25.28 4.08 -22.80
CA ILE A 65 24.15 3.22 -23.14
C ILE A 65 22.90 4.06 -23.41
N SER A 66 22.62 5.04 -22.55
CA SER A 66 21.42 5.87 -22.68
C SER A 66 21.44 6.72 -23.95
N ARG A 67 22.61 7.26 -24.33
CA ARG A 67 22.77 8.00 -25.59
C ARG A 67 22.52 7.11 -26.80
N LYS A 68 23.03 5.86 -26.79
CA LYS A 68 22.78 4.89 -27.87
C LYS A 68 21.31 4.51 -27.95
N LEU A 69 20.67 4.26 -26.80
CA LEU A 69 19.24 3.93 -26.72
C LEU A 69 18.40 5.06 -27.31
N LEU A 70 18.62 6.30 -26.84
CA LEU A 70 17.89 7.48 -27.32
C LEU A 70 18.07 7.67 -28.83
N TYR A 71 19.32 7.58 -29.32
CA TYR A 71 19.59 7.69 -30.74
C TYR A 71 18.83 6.64 -31.57
N VAL A 72 18.90 5.37 -31.18
CA VAL A 72 18.24 4.27 -31.89
C VAL A 72 16.72 4.46 -31.86
N PHE A 73 16.19 4.90 -30.72
CA PHE A 73 14.79 5.20 -30.51
C PHE A 73 14.30 6.34 -31.42
N ASP A 74 14.96 7.50 -31.38
CA ASP A 74 14.64 8.66 -32.21
C ASP A 74 14.71 8.34 -33.69
N ARG A 75 15.72 7.56 -34.10
CA ARG A 75 15.90 7.14 -35.48
C ARG A 75 14.84 6.15 -35.93
N ALA A 76 14.35 5.29 -35.03
CA ALA A 76 13.22 4.40 -35.31
C ALA A 76 11.94 5.21 -35.48
N ARG A 77 11.67 6.14 -34.55
CA ARG A 77 10.52 7.05 -34.56
C ARG A 77 10.46 7.88 -35.84
N SER A 78 11.56 8.51 -36.25
CA SER A 78 11.56 9.44 -37.39
C SER A 78 11.29 8.78 -38.75
N ARG A 79 11.37 7.46 -38.86
CA ARG A 79 11.20 6.71 -40.12
C ARG A 79 9.82 6.03 -40.24
N HIS A 80 8.81 6.57 -39.53
CA HIS A 80 7.39 6.19 -39.48
C HIS A 80 6.96 5.03 -40.41
N GLN A 81 6.37 3.98 -39.79
CA GLN A 81 5.53 2.88 -40.35
C GLN A 81 6.08 1.44 -40.35
N GLU A 82 7.40 1.18 -40.32
CA GLU A 82 7.89 -0.22 -40.38
C GLU A 82 8.69 -0.70 -39.15
N LYS A 83 8.94 0.18 -38.18
CA LYS A 83 9.95 -0.06 -37.12
C LYS A 83 9.48 0.15 -35.69
N TRP A 84 8.17 0.14 -35.45
CA TRP A 84 7.61 0.20 -34.09
C TRP A 84 8.09 -0.95 -33.20
N THR A 85 8.33 -2.11 -33.79
CA THR A 85 8.97 -3.25 -33.11
C THR A 85 10.36 -2.93 -32.55
N VAL A 86 11.10 -2.01 -33.16
CA VAL A 86 12.36 -1.51 -32.60
C VAL A 86 12.09 -0.64 -31.37
N CYS A 87 11.10 0.26 -31.43
CA CYS A 87 10.67 1.06 -30.27
C CYS A 87 10.24 0.16 -29.11
N ASP A 88 9.45 -0.89 -29.36
CA ASP A 88 9.04 -1.87 -28.35
C ASP A 88 10.26 -2.56 -27.71
N VAL A 89 11.24 -2.98 -28.51
CA VAL A 89 12.48 -3.58 -27.99
C VAL A 89 13.24 -2.60 -27.10
N ILE A 90 13.37 -1.34 -27.51
CA ILE A 90 14.00 -0.32 -26.69
C ILE A 90 13.19 -0.09 -25.41
N GLY A 91 11.85 -0.08 -25.48
CA GLY A 91 10.95 -0.04 -24.33
C GLY A 91 11.21 -1.16 -23.33
N TYR A 92 11.32 -2.41 -23.80
CA TYR A 92 11.69 -3.55 -22.94
C TYR A 92 13.08 -3.40 -22.31
N ILE A 93 14.04 -2.80 -23.02
CA ILE A 93 15.35 -2.51 -22.45
C ILE A 93 15.22 -1.46 -21.35
N TRP A 94 14.43 -0.40 -21.54
CA TRP A 94 14.16 0.57 -20.48
C TRP A 94 13.48 -0.08 -19.27
N ILE A 95 12.46 -0.92 -19.47
CA ILE A 95 11.83 -1.70 -18.39
C ILE A 95 12.90 -2.49 -17.60
N MET A 96 13.78 -3.21 -18.30
CA MET A 96 14.84 -3.99 -17.68
C MET A 96 15.84 -3.12 -16.90
N LEU A 97 16.22 -1.96 -17.43
CA LEU A 97 17.13 -1.04 -16.75
C LEU A 97 16.45 -0.39 -15.53
N CYS A 98 15.20 0.02 -15.68
CA CYS A 98 14.43 0.69 -14.64
C CYS A 98 13.93 -0.25 -13.54
N ALA A 99 14.13 -1.57 -13.66
CA ALA A 99 13.93 -2.51 -12.56
C ALA A 99 14.86 -2.23 -11.37
N ASP A 100 16.02 -1.61 -11.60
CA ASP A 100 16.88 -1.04 -10.55
C ASP A 100 16.49 0.44 -10.34
N ALA A 101 16.09 0.79 -9.12
CA ALA A 101 15.61 2.14 -8.81
C ALA A 101 16.66 3.23 -9.07
N ALA A 102 17.94 2.94 -8.81
CA ALA A 102 19.03 3.90 -9.04
C ALA A 102 19.27 4.14 -10.55
N LEU A 103 19.26 3.08 -11.37
CA LEU A 103 19.32 3.23 -12.83
C LEU A 103 18.10 3.97 -13.37
N CYS A 104 16.90 3.69 -12.85
CA CYS A 104 15.66 4.37 -13.23
C CYS A 104 15.77 5.88 -12.97
N HIS A 105 16.17 6.25 -11.75
CA HIS A 105 16.37 7.64 -11.36
C HIS A 105 17.42 8.34 -12.23
N ASP A 106 18.56 7.69 -12.49
CA ASP A 106 19.60 8.27 -13.36
C ASP A 106 19.16 8.44 -14.82
N LEU A 107 18.26 7.58 -15.32
CA LEU A 107 17.69 7.73 -16.65
C LEU A 107 16.64 8.87 -16.70
N LEU A 108 15.81 8.99 -15.66
CA LEU A 108 14.82 10.06 -15.50
C LEU A 108 15.49 11.43 -15.33
N ALA A 109 16.52 11.53 -14.48
CA ALA A 109 17.24 12.76 -14.18
C ALA A 109 17.94 13.38 -15.40
N ARG A 110 18.17 12.58 -16.45
CA ARG A 110 18.72 13.08 -17.72
C ARG A 110 17.66 13.68 -18.63
N GLY A 111 16.39 13.68 -18.22
CA GLY A 111 15.30 14.50 -18.75
C GLY A 111 14.59 13.96 -20.00
N TYR A 112 15.11 12.92 -20.65
CA TYR A 112 14.53 12.41 -21.91
C TYR A 112 13.62 11.20 -21.73
N LEU A 113 13.82 10.35 -20.72
CA LEU A 113 13.09 9.06 -20.67
C LEU A 113 11.58 9.27 -20.58
N LEU A 114 11.13 10.14 -19.67
CA LEU A 114 9.71 10.40 -19.49
C LEU A 114 9.09 11.08 -20.72
N ALA A 115 9.71 12.16 -21.21
CA ALA A 115 9.20 12.90 -22.36
C ALA A 115 9.11 12.03 -23.61
N GLU A 116 10.11 11.20 -23.88
CA GLU A 116 10.11 10.30 -25.04
C GLU A 116 9.05 9.21 -24.89
N VAL A 117 8.96 8.54 -23.73
CA VAL A 117 7.95 7.49 -23.49
C VAL A 117 6.53 8.03 -23.62
N LEU A 118 6.26 9.24 -23.12
CA LEU A 118 4.94 9.86 -23.25
C LEU A 118 4.64 10.29 -24.69
N CYS A 119 5.62 10.81 -25.43
CA CYS A 119 5.46 11.25 -26.82
C CYS A 119 5.14 10.11 -27.79
N VAL A 120 5.46 8.87 -27.43
CA VAL A 120 5.40 7.71 -28.33
C VAL A 120 4.50 6.59 -27.83
N ALA A 121 3.79 6.81 -26.71
CA ALA A 121 2.94 5.82 -26.08
C ALA A 121 1.91 5.20 -27.05
N GLU A 122 1.40 6.00 -27.99
CA GLU A 122 0.47 5.58 -29.05
C GLU A 122 1.08 4.61 -30.06
N MET A 123 2.40 4.70 -30.27
CA MET A 123 3.11 4.01 -31.33
C MET A 123 3.79 2.72 -30.85
N MET A 124 3.79 2.49 -29.54
CA MET A 124 4.30 1.28 -28.91
C MET A 124 3.17 0.31 -28.59
N THR A 125 3.50 -0.97 -28.43
CA THR A 125 2.52 -1.96 -27.99
C THR A 125 2.02 -1.57 -26.58
N PRO A 126 0.70 -1.54 -26.33
CA PRO A 126 0.13 -1.10 -25.04
C PRO A 126 0.73 -1.84 -23.84
N SER A 127 1.00 -3.14 -23.95
CA SER A 127 1.63 -3.93 -22.88
C SER A 127 3.02 -3.40 -22.48
N VAL A 128 3.85 -2.98 -23.44
CA VAL A 128 5.17 -2.40 -23.17
C VAL A 128 5.02 -1.11 -22.41
N VAL A 129 4.12 -0.24 -22.85
CA VAL A 129 3.96 1.07 -22.23
C VAL A 129 3.33 0.94 -20.84
N ARG A 130 2.34 0.05 -20.64
CA ARG A 130 1.77 -0.25 -19.30
C ARG A 130 2.85 -0.72 -18.32
N VAL A 131 3.68 -1.68 -18.72
CA VAL A 131 4.78 -2.15 -17.86
C VAL A 131 5.75 -1.01 -17.58
N LEU A 132 6.14 -0.25 -18.61
CA LEU A 132 7.09 0.84 -18.46
C LEU A 132 6.58 1.94 -17.53
N LEU A 133 5.34 2.42 -17.72
CA LEU A 133 4.71 3.40 -16.83
C LEU A 133 4.67 2.88 -15.39
N SER A 134 4.29 1.61 -15.17
CA SER A 134 4.23 1.02 -13.82
C SER A 134 5.60 1.03 -13.12
N VAL A 135 6.68 0.76 -13.86
CA VAL A 135 8.04 0.79 -13.32
C VAL A 135 8.51 2.23 -13.08
N LEU A 136 8.20 3.15 -14.00
CA LEU A 136 8.57 4.55 -13.87
C LEU A 136 7.91 5.23 -12.67
N VAL A 137 6.63 4.97 -12.38
CA VAL A 137 5.97 5.58 -11.22
C VAL A 137 6.44 5.00 -9.88
N ARG A 138 6.78 3.70 -9.85
CA ARG A 138 7.30 3.00 -8.66
C ARG A 138 8.66 3.57 -8.24
N ASN A 139 9.53 3.84 -9.22
CA ASN A 139 10.91 4.25 -8.98
C ASN A 139 11.18 5.75 -9.24
N GLY A 140 10.21 6.46 -9.81
CA GLY A 140 10.30 7.88 -10.12
C GLY A 140 10.03 8.78 -8.92
N ASP A 141 10.39 10.05 -9.08
CA ASP A 141 10.07 11.12 -8.14
C ASP A 141 8.65 11.66 -8.37
N ASP A 142 8.23 12.61 -7.53
CA ASP A 142 6.91 13.23 -7.63
C ASP A 142 6.70 13.94 -8.97
N GLY A 143 7.75 14.56 -9.53
CA GLY A 143 7.71 15.16 -10.86
C GLY A 143 7.40 14.15 -11.97
N THR A 144 8.00 12.95 -11.88
CA THR A 144 7.72 11.84 -12.80
C THR A 144 6.28 11.37 -12.69
N ARG A 145 5.79 11.18 -11.46
CA ARG A 145 4.41 10.74 -11.19
C ARG A 145 3.40 11.76 -11.69
N SER A 146 3.58 13.05 -11.40
CA SER A 146 2.71 14.11 -11.92
C SER A 146 2.76 14.20 -13.44
N GLY A 147 3.95 14.05 -14.05
CA GLY A 147 4.10 14.04 -15.50
C GLY A 147 3.34 12.90 -16.17
N ILE A 148 3.43 11.68 -15.63
CA ILE A 148 2.67 10.52 -16.10
C ILE A 148 1.16 10.74 -15.88
N LEU A 149 0.76 11.17 -14.68
CA LEU A 149 -0.64 11.40 -14.34
C LEU A 149 -1.32 12.42 -15.28
N ASN A 150 -0.62 13.49 -15.64
CA ASN A 150 -1.12 14.49 -16.59
C ASN A 150 -1.23 13.97 -18.03
N ALA A 151 -0.42 12.99 -18.42
CA ALA A 151 -0.45 12.40 -19.76
C ALA A 151 -1.41 11.20 -19.88
N LEU A 152 -1.79 10.57 -18.76
CA LEU A 152 -2.67 9.40 -18.75
C LEU A 152 -4.00 9.60 -19.50
N PRO A 153 -4.74 10.73 -19.38
CA PRO A 153 -5.99 10.90 -20.13
C PRO A 153 -5.80 10.77 -21.64
N PHE A 154 -4.70 11.30 -22.17
CA PHE A 154 -4.37 11.23 -23.59
C PHE A 154 -3.99 9.79 -24.00
N ILE A 155 -3.16 9.14 -23.20
CA ILE A 155 -2.76 7.73 -23.43
C ILE A 155 -3.98 6.80 -23.40
N LEU A 156 -4.90 7.00 -22.46
CA LEU A 156 -6.12 6.19 -22.30
C LEU A 156 -7.18 6.47 -23.36
N ALA A 157 -7.14 7.63 -24.03
CA ALA A 157 -8.03 7.92 -25.15
C ALA A 157 -7.61 7.14 -26.41
N GLU A 158 -6.30 6.97 -26.61
CA GLU A 158 -5.71 6.31 -27.78
C GLU A 158 -5.64 4.79 -27.61
N TRP A 159 -5.38 4.31 -26.39
CA TRP A 159 -5.51 2.90 -26.09
C TRP A 159 -6.95 2.62 -25.71
N SER A 160 -7.70 1.90 -26.53
CA SER A 160 -8.93 1.27 -26.04
C SER A 160 -8.53 0.34 -24.88
N PRO A 161 -8.76 0.70 -23.61
CA PRO A 161 -8.16 -0.01 -22.46
C PRO A 161 -8.59 -1.47 -22.41
N TRP A 162 -9.71 -1.78 -23.08
CA TRP A 162 -10.52 -2.98 -22.98
C TRP A 162 -10.41 -3.91 -24.20
N GLU A 163 -9.71 -3.53 -25.27
CA GLU A 163 -9.67 -4.33 -26.51
C GLU A 163 -8.65 -5.48 -26.47
N SER A 164 -7.73 -5.47 -25.50
CA SER A 164 -6.74 -6.53 -25.30
C SER A 164 -7.14 -7.40 -24.11
N TYR A 165 -7.89 -8.48 -24.37
CA TYR A 165 -8.26 -9.51 -23.38
C TYR A 165 -7.06 -10.20 -22.70
N GLU A 166 -5.83 -10.00 -23.18
CA GLU A 166 -4.64 -10.70 -22.68
C GLU A 166 -3.87 -9.91 -21.60
N ASP A 167 -4.13 -8.62 -21.42
CA ASP A 167 -3.32 -7.77 -20.54
C ASP A 167 -4.05 -7.37 -19.25
N SER A 168 -3.46 -7.73 -18.10
CA SER A 168 -3.97 -7.43 -16.76
C SER A 168 -4.08 -5.92 -16.50
N ASP A 169 -5.27 -5.45 -16.11
CA ASP A 169 -5.53 -4.08 -15.62
C ASP A 169 -4.68 -3.70 -14.40
N GLU A 170 -4.06 -4.70 -13.75
CA GLU A 170 -3.15 -4.56 -12.63
C GLU A 170 -2.02 -3.54 -12.88
N LEU A 171 -1.38 -3.53 -14.05
CA LEU A 171 -0.28 -2.59 -14.33
C LEU A 171 -0.77 -1.14 -14.44
N LEU A 172 -1.99 -0.94 -14.97
CA LEU A 172 -2.63 0.38 -14.99
C LEU A 172 -3.00 0.80 -13.57
N LEU A 173 -3.53 -0.10 -12.74
CA LEU A 173 -3.87 0.16 -11.35
C LEU A 173 -2.65 0.49 -10.49
N ILE A 174 -1.56 -0.23 -10.67
CA ILE A 174 -0.26 0.10 -10.07
C ILE A 174 0.14 1.52 -10.49
N THR A 175 0.02 1.83 -11.79
CA THR A 175 0.36 3.15 -12.31
C THR A 175 -0.46 4.26 -11.64
N LEU A 176 -1.78 4.09 -11.60
CA LEU A 176 -2.71 5.03 -10.98
C LEU A 176 -2.49 5.17 -9.48
N CYS A 177 -2.30 4.07 -8.76
CA CYS A 177 -2.06 4.06 -7.31
C CYS A 177 -0.81 4.86 -6.94
N HIS A 178 0.31 4.66 -7.64
CA HIS A 178 1.54 5.41 -7.34
C HIS A 178 1.48 6.86 -7.82
N CYS A 179 0.68 7.18 -8.83
CA CYS A 179 0.47 8.56 -9.26
C CYS A 179 -0.44 9.36 -8.31
N ILE A 180 -1.54 8.77 -7.86
CA ILE A 180 -2.57 9.43 -7.03
C ILE A 180 -2.19 9.39 -5.54
N GLY A 181 -1.49 8.34 -5.11
CA GLY A 181 -1.13 8.10 -3.70
C GLY A 181 -0.07 9.04 -3.11
N VAL A 182 0.52 9.95 -3.90
CA VAL A 182 1.58 10.87 -3.44
C VAL A 182 1.06 11.86 -2.39
N ASP A 183 -0.20 12.29 -2.50
CA ASP A 183 -0.73 13.39 -1.68
C ASP A 183 -1.88 12.98 -0.74
N THR A 184 -2.53 11.83 -0.96
CA THR A 184 -3.79 11.46 -0.29
C THR A 184 -3.63 11.01 1.17
N PHE A 185 -2.44 10.60 1.60
CA PHE A 185 -2.18 10.26 3.01
C PHE A 185 -1.70 11.46 3.85
N ARG A 186 -1.55 12.65 3.25
CA ARG A 186 -1.23 13.87 4.00
C ARG A 186 -2.52 14.48 4.50
N ALA A 187 -2.69 14.51 5.83
CA ALA A 187 -3.88 15.01 6.53
C ALA A 187 -4.30 16.46 6.23
N THR A 188 -3.57 17.18 5.37
CA THR A 188 -3.78 18.60 5.08
C THR A 188 -3.77 18.94 3.59
N ALA A 189 -3.60 17.98 2.69
CA ALA A 189 -3.56 18.25 1.25
C ALA A 189 -4.97 18.15 0.67
N GLU A 190 -5.40 19.20 -0.05
CA GLU A 190 -6.53 19.10 -0.98
C GLU A 190 -6.15 18.04 -2.02
N SER A 191 -6.65 16.82 -1.84
CA SER A 191 -6.38 15.69 -2.72
C SER A 191 -7.09 15.93 -4.06
N SER A 192 -6.47 16.70 -4.94
CA SER A 192 -7.00 16.91 -6.28
C SER A 192 -6.53 15.77 -7.17
N PHE A 193 -7.47 14.92 -7.59
CA PHE A 193 -7.28 14.11 -8.80
C PHE A 193 -6.84 15.03 -9.93
N ALA A 194 -5.89 14.60 -10.75
CA ALA A 194 -5.45 15.41 -11.88
C ALA A 194 -6.63 15.74 -12.79
N ARG A 195 -6.63 16.98 -13.32
CA ARG A 195 -7.67 17.42 -14.26
C ARG A 195 -7.72 16.45 -15.44
N GLY A 196 -8.83 15.74 -15.58
CA GLY A 196 -9.09 14.86 -16.73
C GLY A 196 -9.17 13.36 -16.44
N ILE A 197 -8.92 12.90 -15.21
CA ILE A 197 -9.22 11.51 -14.81
C ILE A 197 -10.38 11.50 -13.81
N PRO A 198 -11.61 11.12 -14.23
CA PRO A 198 -12.75 11.02 -13.33
C PRO A 198 -12.52 9.99 -12.22
N VAL A 199 -13.01 10.26 -11.00
CA VAL A 199 -12.90 9.33 -9.86
C VAL A 199 -13.62 8.01 -10.20
N ALA A 200 -14.78 8.10 -10.85
CA ALA A 200 -15.58 6.98 -11.30
C ALA A 200 -14.85 6.08 -12.28
N PHE A 201 -13.98 6.61 -13.15
CA PHE A 201 -13.16 5.80 -14.04
C PHE A 201 -12.18 4.96 -13.23
N VAL A 202 -11.44 5.59 -12.32
CA VAL A 202 -10.45 4.93 -11.46
C VAL A 202 -11.11 3.86 -10.59
N ALA A 203 -12.22 4.20 -9.96
CA ALA A 203 -13.01 3.29 -9.14
C ALA A 203 -13.52 2.10 -9.95
N LYS A 204 -14.05 2.34 -11.16
CA LYS A 204 -14.53 1.28 -12.06
C LYS A 204 -13.41 0.32 -12.44
N VAL A 205 -12.25 0.81 -12.88
CA VAL A 205 -11.11 -0.05 -13.26
C VAL A 205 -10.67 -0.91 -12.06
N ALA A 206 -10.60 -0.32 -10.87
CA ALA A 206 -10.18 -1.03 -9.66
C ALA A 206 -11.20 -2.10 -9.21
N LEU A 207 -12.49 -1.75 -9.21
CA LEU A 207 -13.57 -2.68 -8.86
C LEU A 207 -13.68 -3.81 -9.89
N ASP A 208 -13.71 -3.48 -11.19
CA ASP A 208 -13.82 -4.47 -12.26
C ASP A 208 -12.66 -5.50 -12.17
N ALA A 209 -11.43 -5.04 -11.90
CA ALA A 209 -10.28 -5.93 -11.74
C ALA A 209 -10.34 -6.81 -10.48
N LEU A 210 -10.91 -6.29 -9.37
CA LEU A 210 -11.05 -7.05 -8.12
C LEU A 210 -12.25 -8.01 -8.13
N GLU A 211 -13.30 -7.67 -8.89
CA GLU A 211 -14.54 -8.43 -9.01
C GLU A 211 -14.48 -9.49 -10.11
N ASP A 212 -13.54 -9.41 -11.07
CA ASP A 212 -13.41 -10.36 -12.18
C ASP A 212 -13.09 -11.79 -11.67
N PRO A 213 -14.05 -12.74 -11.77
CA PRO A 213 -13.86 -14.12 -11.32
C PRO A 213 -12.84 -14.90 -12.17
N ALA A 214 -12.58 -14.45 -13.41
CA ALA A 214 -11.62 -15.07 -14.30
C ALA A 214 -10.19 -14.57 -14.04
N SER A 215 -10.04 -13.36 -13.50
CA SER A 215 -8.75 -12.83 -13.08
C SER A 215 -8.22 -13.62 -11.88
N ARG A 216 -6.94 -13.98 -11.93
CA ARG A 216 -6.25 -14.41 -10.71
C ARG A 216 -5.92 -13.16 -9.93
N THR A 217 -6.73 -12.83 -8.93
CA THR A 217 -6.45 -11.72 -8.01
C THR A 217 -5.06 -11.90 -7.41
N SER A 218 -4.10 -11.10 -7.86
CA SER A 218 -2.73 -11.12 -7.37
C SER A 218 -2.64 -10.31 -6.07
N TYR A 219 -1.64 -10.60 -5.25
CA TYR A 219 -1.33 -9.75 -4.10
C TYR A 219 -1.04 -8.30 -4.53
N ASP A 220 -0.27 -8.12 -5.61
CA ASP A 220 0.06 -6.81 -6.18
C ASP A 220 -1.21 -6.04 -6.58
N LEU A 221 -2.21 -6.69 -7.18
CA LEU A 221 -3.49 -6.06 -7.50
C LEU A 221 -4.19 -5.55 -6.23
N VAL A 222 -4.31 -6.39 -5.19
CA VAL A 222 -5.01 -6.03 -3.95
C VAL A 222 -4.36 -4.84 -3.24
N ILE A 223 -3.02 -4.87 -3.08
CA ILE A 223 -2.30 -3.82 -2.34
C ILE A 223 -2.30 -2.46 -3.06
N HIS A 224 -2.54 -2.42 -4.37
CA HIS A 224 -2.61 -1.16 -5.13
C HIS A 224 -4.06 -0.71 -5.35
N ALA A 225 -4.99 -1.64 -5.59
CA ALA A 225 -6.39 -1.31 -5.88
C ALA A 225 -7.12 -0.80 -4.62
N ILE A 226 -6.93 -1.42 -3.45
CA ILE A 226 -7.65 -1.01 -2.23
C ILE A 226 -7.29 0.42 -1.81
N PRO A 227 -6.01 0.82 -1.68
CA PRO A 227 -5.66 2.21 -1.36
C PRO A 227 -6.22 3.21 -2.37
N LEU A 228 -6.26 2.83 -3.65
CA LEU A 228 -6.83 3.64 -4.71
C LEU A 228 -8.35 3.82 -4.55
N LEU A 229 -9.09 2.76 -4.23
CA LEU A 229 -10.51 2.80 -3.92
C LEU A 229 -10.80 3.69 -2.70
N ILE A 230 -9.98 3.58 -1.65
CA ILE A 230 -10.09 4.42 -0.46
C ILE A 230 -9.93 5.89 -0.80
N SER A 231 -8.90 6.22 -1.58
CA SER A 231 -8.70 7.56 -2.09
C SER A 231 -9.93 8.03 -2.87
N CYS A 232 -10.43 7.21 -3.80
CA CYS A 232 -11.64 7.53 -4.56
C CYS A 232 -12.84 7.79 -3.65
N ALA A 233 -13.08 6.98 -2.62
CA ALA A 233 -14.21 7.16 -1.70
C ALA A 233 -14.14 8.47 -0.90
N GLN A 234 -12.94 8.93 -0.56
CA GLN A 234 -12.69 10.16 0.19
C GLN A 234 -12.82 11.41 -0.68
N THR A 235 -12.45 11.32 -1.96
CA THR A 235 -12.41 12.47 -2.87
C THR A 235 -13.55 12.52 -3.88
N CYS A 236 -14.43 11.51 -3.87
CA CYS A 236 -15.51 11.39 -4.85
C CYS A 236 -16.39 12.64 -4.81
N PRO A 237 -16.54 13.36 -5.93
CA PRO A 237 -17.43 14.52 -5.98
C PRO A 237 -18.89 14.06 -5.83
N PRO A 238 -19.80 14.92 -5.33
CA PRO A 238 -21.20 14.56 -5.12
C PRO A 238 -21.92 14.02 -6.38
N GLU A 239 -21.53 14.51 -7.55
CA GLU A 239 -22.05 14.10 -8.85
C GLU A 239 -21.74 12.62 -9.18
N GLU A 240 -20.70 12.06 -8.58
CA GLU A 240 -20.25 10.68 -8.78
C GLU A 240 -20.67 9.75 -7.60
N SER A 241 -21.75 10.10 -6.90
CA SER A 241 -22.27 9.36 -5.73
C SER A 241 -22.45 7.84 -5.93
N GLU A 242 -22.78 7.38 -7.14
CA GLU A 242 -22.91 5.96 -7.45
C GLU A 242 -21.58 5.22 -7.35
N ALA A 243 -20.50 5.80 -7.87
CA ALA A 243 -19.16 5.22 -7.76
C ALA A 243 -18.77 5.12 -6.28
N ARG A 244 -18.99 6.19 -5.50
CA ARG A 244 -18.75 6.17 -4.06
C ARG A 244 -19.53 5.06 -3.35
N ALA A 245 -20.81 4.88 -3.67
CA ALA A 245 -21.63 3.83 -3.07
C ALA A 245 -21.06 2.44 -3.34
N ARG A 246 -20.73 2.11 -4.60
CA ARG A 246 -20.11 0.82 -4.95
C ARG A 246 -18.79 0.58 -4.21
N ILE A 247 -17.96 1.61 -4.06
CA ILE A 247 -16.70 1.48 -3.30
C ILE A 247 -16.99 1.17 -1.83
N LEU A 248 -17.93 1.88 -1.20
CA LEU A 248 -18.26 1.66 0.19
C LEU A 248 -18.89 0.28 0.41
N ASP A 249 -19.72 -0.21 -0.51
CA ASP A 249 -20.27 -1.56 -0.47
C ASP A 249 -19.15 -2.61 -0.54
N PHE A 250 -18.19 -2.44 -1.47
CA PHE A 250 -17.02 -3.31 -1.56
C PHE A 250 -16.19 -3.30 -0.27
N LEU A 251 -15.90 -2.11 0.31
CA LEU A 251 -15.16 -1.99 1.56
C LEU A 251 -15.93 -2.58 2.75
N ALA A 252 -17.26 -2.49 2.77
CA ALA A 252 -18.08 -3.13 3.79
C ALA A 252 -17.97 -4.66 3.72
N VAL A 253 -17.89 -5.25 2.52
CA VAL A 253 -17.61 -6.69 2.36
C VAL A 253 -16.25 -7.06 2.95
N LEU A 254 -15.22 -6.21 2.80
CA LEU A 254 -13.89 -6.46 3.37
C LEU A 254 -13.88 -6.50 4.90
N LEU A 255 -14.84 -5.90 5.60
CA LEU A 255 -14.99 -6.04 7.06
C LEU A 255 -15.26 -7.49 7.48
N HIS A 256 -15.75 -8.32 6.55
CA HIS A 256 -15.98 -9.75 6.77
C HIS A 256 -14.83 -10.63 6.24
N SER A 257 -13.73 -10.04 5.77
CA SER A 257 -12.55 -10.78 5.31
C SER A 257 -11.92 -11.59 6.45
N ARG A 258 -11.37 -12.76 6.13
CA ARG A 258 -10.53 -13.52 7.08
C ARG A 258 -9.17 -12.86 7.31
N ASP A 259 -8.77 -11.96 6.41
CA ASP A 259 -7.53 -11.19 6.54
C ASP A 259 -7.76 -9.99 7.49
N VAL A 260 -7.08 -10.01 8.63
CA VAL A 260 -7.16 -8.95 9.65
C VAL A 260 -6.72 -7.60 9.09
N ALA A 261 -5.68 -7.55 8.25
CA ALA A 261 -5.18 -6.31 7.70
C ALA A 261 -6.22 -5.65 6.78
N LEU A 262 -6.90 -6.44 5.95
CA LEU A 262 -7.99 -5.93 5.09
C LEU A 262 -9.17 -5.40 5.92
N ARG A 263 -9.53 -6.09 7.00
CA ARG A 263 -10.58 -5.63 7.92
C ARG A 263 -10.21 -4.31 8.60
N CYS A 264 -8.99 -4.19 9.11
CA CYS A 264 -8.50 -2.97 9.74
C CYS A 264 -8.49 -1.79 8.76
N VAL A 265 -8.03 -2.03 7.53
CA VAL A 265 -8.04 -1.01 6.47
C VAL A 265 -9.46 -0.55 6.15
N ALA A 266 -10.40 -1.49 5.97
CA ALA A 266 -11.80 -1.15 5.72
C ALA A 266 -12.43 -0.37 6.90
N ALA A 267 -12.21 -0.83 8.14
CA ALA A 267 -12.72 -0.16 9.34
C ALA A 267 -12.17 1.27 9.47
N TRP A 268 -10.87 1.46 9.23
CA TRP A 268 -10.23 2.78 9.26
C TRP A 268 -10.90 3.78 8.31
N VAL A 269 -11.28 3.33 7.11
CA VAL A 269 -11.99 4.18 6.14
C VAL A 269 -13.32 4.65 6.70
N PHE A 270 -14.14 3.73 7.23
CA PHE A 270 -15.45 4.09 7.79
C PHE A 270 -15.33 5.01 9.02
N CYS A 271 -14.29 4.85 9.83
CA CYS A 271 -14.01 5.75 10.94
C CYS A 271 -13.56 7.15 10.49
N GLY A 272 -12.90 7.25 9.33
CA GLY A 272 -12.39 8.50 8.76
C GLY A 272 -13.36 9.24 7.84
N LEU A 273 -14.47 8.63 7.44
CA LEU A 273 -15.49 9.32 6.66
C LEU A 273 -16.06 10.48 7.52
N PRO A 274 -16.15 11.71 6.98
CA PRO A 274 -16.80 12.79 7.71
C PRO A 274 -18.19 12.29 8.08
N ALA A 275 -18.59 12.50 9.34
CA ALA A 275 -19.96 12.27 9.75
C ALA A 275 -20.83 12.98 8.72
N VAL A 276 -21.54 12.20 7.89
CA VAL A 276 -22.58 12.76 7.02
C VAL A 276 -23.34 13.68 7.94
N GLU A 277 -23.41 14.97 7.63
CA GLU A 277 -24.16 15.94 8.40
C GLU A 277 -25.60 15.41 8.46
N ARG A 278 -25.84 14.52 9.43
CA ARG A 278 -27.16 14.23 9.91
C ARG A 278 -27.60 15.64 10.27
N LYS A 279 -28.69 16.08 9.65
CA LYS A 279 -29.48 17.20 10.17
C LYS A 279 -30.04 16.77 11.53
N SER A 280 -29.18 16.39 12.46
CA SER A 280 -29.47 16.05 13.83
C SER A 280 -29.76 17.38 14.49
N THR A 281 -31.04 17.58 14.74
CA THR A 281 -31.67 18.66 15.49
C THR A 281 -31.23 18.74 16.97
N SER A 282 -30.12 18.12 17.37
CA SER A 282 -29.68 18.06 18.76
C SER A 282 -28.22 18.48 18.91
N GLY A 283 -28.02 19.72 19.37
CA GLY A 283 -26.70 20.33 19.55
C GLY A 283 -25.96 19.84 20.79
N HIS A 284 -25.47 18.61 20.78
CA HIS A 284 -24.57 18.08 21.83
C HIS A 284 -23.31 17.49 21.18
N LEU A 285 -22.48 18.34 20.57
CA LEU A 285 -21.14 17.92 20.15
C LEU A 285 -20.19 17.97 21.36
N SER A 286 -19.57 16.84 21.70
CA SER A 286 -18.49 16.77 22.68
C SER A 286 -17.21 17.44 22.12
N PRO A 287 -16.45 18.24 22.90
CA PRO A 287 -15.27 18.97 22.43
C PRO A 287 -14.06 18.09 22.09
N ARG A 288 -14.13 16.77 22.26
CA ARG A 288 -12.95 15.88 22.23
C ARG A 288 -12.72 15.10 20.93
N GLY A 289 -13.52 15.32 19.87
CA GLY A 289 -13.29 14.63 18.59
C GLY A 289 -13.41 13.11 18.66
N THR A 290 -14.04 12.58 19.73
CA THR A 290 -14.48 11.20 19.79
C THR A 290 -15.60 11.02 18.79
N VAL A 291 -15.39 10.18 17.80
CA VAL A 291 -16.45 9.65 16.93
C VAL A 291 -17.59 9.23 17.85
N GLU A 292 -18.77 9.85 17.72
CA GLU A 292 -19.98 9.33 18.36
C GLU A 292 -20.16 7.90 17.85
N LEU A 293 -19.83 6.93 18.69
CA LEU A 293 -20.17 5.54 18.45
C LEU A 293 -21.67 5.51 18.22
N VAL A 294 -22.07 5.19 16.99
CA VAL A 294 -23.46 4.98 16.64
C VAL A 294 -24.00 3.94 17.63
N ASP A 295 -25.05 4.30 18.36
CA ASP A 295 -25.72 3.39 19.28
C ASP A 295 -26.36 2.25 18.47
N TYR A 296 -25.65 1.12 18.43
CA TYR A 296 -26.07 -0.10 17.77
C TYR A 296 -26.78 -1.05 18.74
N SER A 297 -27.59 -0.53 19.65
CA SER A 297 -28.43 -1.30 20.58
C SER A 297 -29.26 -2.40 19.89
N GLU A 298 -29.65 -2.22 18.62
CA GLU A 298 -30.37 -3.22 17.84
C GLU A 298 -29.46 -4.34 17.34
N LEU A 299 -28.22 -4.03 16.92
CA LEU A 299 -27.26 -5.09 16.60
C LEU A 299 -26.88 -5.84 17.87
N LEU A 300 -26.80 -5.20 19.04
CA LEU A 300 -26.51 -5.85 20.34
C LEU A 300 -27.47 -7.00 20.68
N GLN A 301 -28.67 -7.01 20.11
CA GLN A 301 -29.66 -8.08 20.28
C GLN A 301 -29.50 -9.25 19.30
N TRP A 302 -28.61 -9.15 18.32
CA TRP A 302 -28.37 -10.23 17.35
C TRP A 302 -27.38 -11.25 17.92
N ASP A 303 -27.83 -12.49 18.16
CA ASP A 303 -26.99 -13.61 18.58
C ASP A 303 -25.94 -13.93 17.49
N PRO A 304 -24.64 -13.63 17.72
CA PRO A 304 -23.62 -13.92 16.74
C PRO A 304 -23.44 -15.44 16.58
N PRO A 305 -23.17 -15.93 15.36
CA PRO A 305 -22.82 -17.34 15.16
C PRO A 305 -21.62 -17.73 16.04
N PRO A 306 -21.54 -18.98 16.52
CA PRO A 306 -20.37 -19.46 17.24
C PRO A 306 -19.10 -19.31 16.37
N ALA A 307 -18.01 -18.84 16.99
CA ALA A 307 -16.73 -18.43 16.37
C ALA A 307 -16.67 -17.04 15.68
N HIS A 308 -17.70 -16.20 15.82
CA HIS A 308 -17.60 -14.80 15.38
C HIS A 308 -16.81 -13.95 16.38
N GLU A 309 -16.05 -12.97 15.90
CA GLU A 309 -15.28 -12.01 16.73
C GLU A 309 -16.15 -11.34 17.81
N ARG A 310 -17.42 -11.08 17.50
CA ARG A 310 -18.38 -10.54 18.45
C ARG A 310 -18.65 -11.44 19.65
N ALA A 311 -18.79 -12.74 19.40
CA ALA A 311 -18.96 -13.72 20.47
C ALA A 311 -17.70 -13.77 21.34
N ALA A 312 -16.51 -13.63 20.73
CA ALA A 312 -15.26 -13.49 21.47
C ALA A 312 -15.26 -12.21 22.32
N ILE A 313 -15.58 -11.04 21.75
CA ILE A 313 -15.68 -9.77 22.50
C ILE A 313 -16.62 -9.94 23.70
N GLN A 314 -17.84 -10.44 23.48
CA GLN A 314 -18.80 -10.67 24.57
C GLN A 314 -18.26 -11.63 25.63
N THR A 315 -17.61 -12.72 25.23
CA THR A 315 -17.02 -13.70 26.15
C THR A 315 -15.91 -13.09 27.00
N TYR A 316 -14.97 -12.38 26.37
CA TYR A 316 -13.84 -11.78 27.07
C TYR A 316 -14.27 -10.57 27.92
N THR A 317 -15.27 -9.79 27.49
CA THR A 317 -15.90 -8.75 28.33
C THR A 317 -16.57 -9.36 29.57
N ALA A 318 -17.31 -10.46 29.41
CA ALA A 318 -17.89 -11.17 30.56
C ALA A 318 -16.82 -11.72 31.51
N MET A 319 -15.69 -12.21 30.97
CA MET A 319 -14.54 -12.63 31.77
C MET A 319 -13.91 -11.47 32.53
N LEU A 320 -13.71 -10.31 31.91
CA LEU A 320 -13.23 -9.10 32.59
C LEU A 320 -14.16 -8.69 33.73
N HIS A 321 -15.48 -8.67 33.49
CA HIS A 321 -16.47 -8.37 34.53
C HIS A 321 -16.38 -9.33 35.71
N LYS A 322 -16.23 -10.62 35.41
CA LYS A 322 -16.06 -11.65 36.43
C LYS A 322 -14.80 -11.42 37.26
N LEU A 323 -13.66 -11.16 36.61
CA LEU A 323 -12.38 -10.92 37.27
C LEU A 323 -12.42 -9.68 38.17
N LEU A 324 -13.03 -8.59 37.71
CA LEU A 324 -13.24 -7.39 38.52
C LEU A 324 -14.19 -7.67 39.70
N TRP A 325 -15.25 -8.44 39.47
CA TRP A 325 -16.16 -8.84 40.54
C TRP A 325 -15.44 -9.68 41.61
N GLU A 326 -14.67 -10.68 41.22
CA GLU A 326 -13.89 -11.53 42.13
C GLU A 326 -12.89 -10.69 42.95
N LEU A 327 -12.09 -9.85 42.28
CA LEU A 327 -11.15 -8.93 42.94
C LEU A 327 -11.84 -8.03 43.97
N SER A 328 -13.08 -7.60 43.71
CA SER A 328 -13.83 -6.75 44.64
C SER A 328 -14.23 -7.49 45.94
N GLN A 329 -14.36 -8.82 45.88
CA GLN A 329 -14.77 -9.65 47.01
C GLN A 329 -13.56 -10.10 47.83
N ASP A 330 -12.49 -10.54 47.18
CA ASP A 330 -11.34 -11.17 47.85
C ASP A 330 -10.10 -10.27 47.97
N GLY A 331 -9.99 -9.23 47.14
CA GLY A 331 -8.80 -8.40 47.04
C GLY A 331 -7.57 -9.13 46.48
N ASP A 332 -7.75 -10.24 45.77
CA ASP A 332 -6.66 -11.06 45.23
C ASP A 332 -6.14 -10.51 43.90
N PHE A 333 -5.18 -9.57 44.00
CA PHE A 333 -4.48 -9.00 42.85
C PHE A 333 -3.66 -10.03 42.05
N TYR A 334 -3.32 -11.18 42.64
CA TYR A 334 -2.56 -12.21 41.94
C TYR A 334 -3.47 -12.96 40.95
N GLU A 335 -4.60 -13.47 41.42
CA GLU A 335 -5.58 -14.17 40.55
C GLU A 335 -6.15 -13.21 39.48
N PHE A 336 -6.46 -11.97 39.86
CA PHE A 336 -6.87 -10.94 38.91
C PHE A 336 -5.78 -10.69 37.85
N GLY A 337 -4.51 -10.57 38.25
CA GLY A 337 -3.39 -10.37 37.32
C GLY A 337 -3.20 -11.51 36.32
N VAL A 338 -3.26 -12.77 36.79
CA VAL A 338 -3.17 -13.96 35.91
C VAL A 338 -4.34 -14.00 34.93
N GLY A 339 -5.56 -13.80 35.42
CA GLY A 339 -6.77 -13.77 34.59
C GLY A 339 -6.74 -12.66 33.55
N MET A 340 -6.31 -11.45 33.93
CA MET A 340 -6.24 -10.31 33.02
C MET A 340 -5.17 -10.50 31.94
N ALA A 341 -4.00 -11.06 32.28
CA ALA A 341 -2.99 -11.38 31.28
C ALA A 341 -3.52 -12.40 30.27
N HIS A 342 -4.32 -13.37 30.71
CA HIS A 342 -4.99 -14.32 29.81
C HIS A 342 -6.00 -13.63 28.89
N VAL A 343 -6.83 -12.72 29.42
CA VAL A 343 -7.77 -11.90 28.63
C VAL A 343 -7.03 -11.09 27.56
N LEU A 344 -5.93 -10.40 27.90
CA LEU A 344 -5.18 -9.56 26.96
C LEU A 344 -4.44 -10.38 25.89
N LEU A 345 -3.94 -11.56 26.24
CA LEU A 345 -3.19 -12.40 25.29
C LEU A 345 -4.10 -13.14 24.29
N ASN A 346 -5.35 -13.42 24.66
CA ASN A 346 -6.22 -14.31 23.87
C ASN A 346 -7.51 -13.63 23.42
N GLY A 347 -7.89 -12.52 24.03
CA GLY A 347 -9.11 -11.79 23.78
C GLY A 347 -8.94 -10.67 22.76
N PRO A 348 -10.02 -10.32 22.03
CA PRO A 348 -10.06 -9.07 21.28
C PRO A 348 -9.99 -7.88 22.25
N PHE A 349 -9.42 -6.76 21.80
CA PHE A 349 -9.27 -5.58 22.67
C PHE A 349 -10.63 -5.06 23.18
N ILE A 350 -10.74 -4.86 24.49
CA ILE A 350 -11.95 -4.38 25.16
C ILE A 350 -11.73 -2.91 25.55
N TYR A 351 -12.17 -1.97 24.70
CA TYR A 351 -12.00 -0.53 24.95
C TYR A 351 -13.27 0.17 25.46
N ASN A 352 -14.39 -0.55 25.65
CA ASN A 352 -15.63 0.10 26.02
C ASN A 352 -15.83 0.13 27.54
N GLU A 353 -15.56 1.29 28.16
CA GLU A 353 -15.60 1.50 29.61
C GLU A 353 -17.00 1.83 30.15
N ASP A 354 -17.90 2.27 29.27
CA ASP A 354 -19.20 2.87 29.62
C ASP A 354 -20.18 1.90 30.31
N HIS A 355 -19.81 0.62 30.44
CA HIS A 355 -20.67 -0.43 30.96
C HIS A 355 -20.06 -1.27 32.09
N LEU A 356 -18.88 -0.91 32.60
CA LEU A 356 -18.27 -1.65 33.72
C LEU A 356 -18.99 -1.25 35.02
N PRO A 357 -19.77 -2.17 35.65
CA PRO A 357 -20.44 -1.86 36.90
C PRO A 357 -19.42 -1.93 38.04
N TYR A 358 -18.74 -0.83 38.33
CA TYR A 358 -17.80 -0.79 39.45
C TYR A 358 -18.55 -0.97 40.78
N PRO A 359 -18.16 -1.95 41.61
CA PRO A 359 -18.70 -2.09 42.96
C PRO A 359 -18.41 -0.82 43.77
N LYS A 360 -19.45 -0.23 44.38
CA LYS A 360 -19.30 1.01 45.19
C LYS A 360 -18.48 0.80 46.47
N THR A 361 -18.16 -0.44 46.82
CA THR A 361 -17.50 -0.85 48.06
C THR A 361 -16.36 -1.81 47.76
N GLY A 362 -15.34 -1.85 48.63
CA GLY A 362 -14.19 -2.75 48.51
C GLY A 362 -12.98 -2.08 47.86
N VAL A 363 -12.02 -2.90 47.42
CA VAL A 363 -10.75 -2.46 46.80
C VAL A 363 -10.97 -1.64 45.53
N LEU A 364 -12.13 -1.80 44.89
CA LEU A 364 -12.51 -1.05 43.68
C LEU A 364 -13.19 0.30 43.97
N SER A 365 -13.39 0.65 45.24
CA SER A 365 -14.05 1.91 45.61
C SER A 365 -13.17 3.11 45.23
N GLY A 366 -13.66 3.94 44.30
CA GLY A 366 -12.95 5.14 43.84
C GLY A 366 -12.05 4.93 42.62
N LEU A 367 -12.16 3.78 41.94
CA LEU A 367 -11.51 3.58 40.65
C LEU A 367 -12.38 4.16 39.54
N ASP A 368 -11.81 5.09 38.78
CA ASP A 368 -12.46 5.64 37.58
C ASP A 368 -12.33 4.68 36.39
N VAL A 369 -11.22 3.91 36.33
CA VAL A 369 -10.85 3.05 35.20
C VAL A 369 -10.17 1.76 35.67
N TRP A 370 -10.54 0.61 35.11
CA TRP A 370 -10.02 -0.70 35.52
C TRP A 370 -8.51 -0.85 35.27
N TYR A 371 -7.98 -0.22 34.21
CA TYR A 371 -6.56 -0.36 33.85
C TYR A 371 -5.60 0.32 34.84
N SER A 372 -6.13 1.10 35.79
CA SER A 372 -5.36 1.63 36.92
C SER A 372 -4.88 0.55 37.89
N LEU A 373 -5.48 -0.65 37.84
CA LEU A 373 -5.08 -1.83 38.62
C LEU A 373 -3.87 -2.59 38.02
N LEU A 374 -3.58 -2.36 36.73
CA LEU A 374 -2.54 -3.09 36.00
C LEU A 374 -1.12 -2.92 36.56
N PRO A 375 -0.70 -1.74 37.05
CA PRO A 375 0.63 -1.59 37.64
C PRO A 375 0.82 -2.40 38.93
N GLU A 376 -0.19 -2.42 39.81
CA GLU A 376 -0.12 -3.14 41.08
C GLU A 376 -0.14 -4.65 40.87
N THR A 377 -1.04 -5.15 40.02
CA THR A 377 -1.06 -6.56 39.60
C THR A 377 0.26 -7.01 38.96
N ALA A 378 0.84 -6.21 38.06
CA ALA A 378 2.14 -6.51 37.46
C ALA A 378 3.25 -6.63 38.52
N GLN A 379 3.23 -5.79 39.56
CA GLN A 379 4.18 -5.90 40.68
C GLN A 379 3.97 -7.18 41.49
N VAL A 380 2.72 -7.54 41.78
CA VAL A 380 2.39 -8.79 42.50
C VAL A 380 2.87 -10.01 41.73
N LEU A 381 2.66 -10.05 40.41
CA LEU A 381 3.14 -11.15 39.54
C LEU A 381 4.68 -11.21 39.50
N LYS A 382 5.36 -10.06 39.36
CA LYS A 382 6.84 -10.00 39.40
C LYS A 382 7.40 -10.52 40.73
N GLY A 383 6.74 -10.22 41.84
CA GLY A 383 7.15 -10.65 43.18
C GLY A 383 7.17 -12.17 43.39
N ARG A 384 6.47 -12.94 42.54
CA ARG A 384 6.47 -14.42 42.62
C ARG A 384 7.75 -15.06 42.08
N GLY A 385 8.51 -14.36 41.23
CA GLY A 385 9.78 -14.84 40.69
C GLY A 385 9.71 -15.98 39.67
N ASP A 386 8.52 -16.37 39.21
CA ASP A 386 8.33 -17.37 38.14
C ASP A 386 8.49 -16.71 36.76
N PRO A 387 9.28 -17.29 35.83
CA PRO A 387 9.41 -16.77 34.46
C PRO A 387 8.08 -16.61 33.70
N SER A 388 7.10 -17.50 33.93
CA SER A 388 5.78 -17.41 33.30
C SER A 388 4.99 -16.21 33.79
N HIS A 389 5.03 -15.91 35.10
CA HIS A 389 4.43 -14.72 35.68
C HIS A 389 5.13 -13.44 35.28
N LEU A 390 6.45 -13.49 35.00
CA LEU A 390 7.18 -12.34 34.49
C LEU A 390 6.65 -11.92 33.10
N ASN A 391 6.44 -12.88 32.19
CA ASN A 391 5.83 -12.60 30.88
C ASN A 391 4.41 -12.00 31.03
N MET A 392 3.59 -12.58 31.91
CA MET A 392 2.25 -12.03 32.19
C MET A 392 2.33 -10.59 32.73
N ALA A 393 3.23 -10.31 33.66
CA ALA A 393 3.44 -8.98 34.19
C ALA A 393 3.92 -7.97 33.12
N ASP A 394 4.71 -8.43 32.14
CA ASP A 394 5.15 -7.61 31.03
C ASP A 394 3.99 -7.23 30.09
N VAL A 395 3.04 -8.16 29.84
CA VAL A 395 1.79 -7.86 29.12
C VAL A 395 0.99 -6.78 29.83
N LEU A 396 0.75 -6.94 31.14
CA LEU A 396 -0.04 -5.96 31.92
C LEU A 396 0.62 -4.58 31.95
N ALA A 397 1.96 -4.53 32.07
CA ALA A 397 2.72 -3.29 32.08
C ALA A 397 2.67 -2.57 30.72
N LEU A 398 2.83 -3.32 29.61
CA LEU A 398 2.73 -2.77 28.27
C LEU A 398 1.34 -2.20 28.01
N GLU A 399 0.28 -2.94 28.37
CA GLU A 399 -1.09 -2.50 28.14
C GLU A 399 -1.42 -1.22 28.92
N HIS A 400 -0.98 -1.12 30.17
CA HIS A 400 -1.14 0.11 30.93
C HIS A 400 -0.46 1.32 30.26
N LEU A 401 0.75 1.15 29.74
CA LEU A 401 1.48 2.22 29.06
C LEU A 401 0.78 2.66 27.76
N VAL A 402 0.20 1.71 27.01
CA VAL A 402 -0.59 1.98 25.80
C VAL A 402 -1.88 2.74 26.15
N LEU A 403 -2.65 2.24 27.13
CA LEU A 403 -3.92 2.83 27.53
C LEU A 403 -3.77 4.23 28.14
N THR A 404 -2.64 4.52 28.79
CA THR A 404 -2.35 5.85 29.34
C THR A 404 -1.69 6.81 28.33
N GLY A 405 -1.54 6.40 27.07
CA GLY A 405 -1.01 7.25 25.99
C GLY A 405 0.50 7.50 26.07
N GLN A 406 1.25 6.67 26.80
CA GLN A 406 2.70 6.81 26.98
C GLN A 406 3.47 6.02 25.90
N SER A 407 3.23 6.34 24.63
CA SER A 407 3.74 5.55 23.48
C SER A 407 5.27 5.36 23.49
N ASP A 408 6.04 6.39 23.85
CA ASP A 408 7.51 6.28 23.93
C ASP A 408 7.96 5.34 25.05
N ALA A 409 7.29 5.38 26.21
CA ALA A 409 7.57 4.50 27.33
C ALA A 409 7.20 3.06 27.00
N ALA A 410 6.04 2.85 26.36
CA ALA A 410 5.61 1.54 25.87
C ALA A 410 6.64 0.95 24.89
N ALA A 411 7.09 1.73 23.90
CA ALA A 411 8.09 1.30 22.93
C ALA A 411 9.45 0.98 23.57
N ASN A 412 9.88 1.76 24.57
CA ASN A 412 11.09 1.48 25.33
C ASN A 412 10.97 0.18 26.12
N TYR A 413 9.86 -0.01 26.84
CA TYR A 413 9.62 -1.19 27.65
C TYR A 413 9.49 -2.45 26.79
N ALA A 414 8.78 -2.39 25.66
CA ALA A 414 8.65 -3.47 24.70
C ALA A 414 10.03 -3.94 24.19
N ARG A 415 10.93 -3.01 23.88
CA ARG A 415 12.32 -3.33 23.49
C ARG A 415 13.10 -4.03 24.60
N GLU A 416 12.85 -3.70 25.87
CA GLU A 416 13.47 -4.41 27.00
C GLU A 416 12.91 -5.82 27.17
N VAL A 417 11.59 -5.99 27.03
CA VAL A 417 10.92 -7.29 27.05
C VAL A 417 11.48 -8.18 25.94
N LEU A 418 11.54 -7.69 24.70
CA LEU A 418 12.06 -8.43 23.54
C LEU A 418 13.55 -8.80 23.66
N ARG A 419 14.34 -8.01 24.39
CA ARG A 419 15.74 -8.36 24.71
C ARG A 419 15.84 -9.55 25.66
N ARG A 420 14.89 -9.69 26.60
CA ARG A 420 14.82 -10.81 27.54
C ARG A 420 14.16 -12.04 26.91
N ASN A 421 13.12 -11.82 26.10
CA ASN A 421 12.32 -12.84 25.44
C ASN A 421 11.94 -12.38 24.03
N SER A 422 12.69 -12.83 23.03
CA SER A 422 12.48 -12.44 21.62
C SER A 422 11.19 -12.99 21.01
N GLU A 423 10.54 -13.95 21.67
CA GLU A 423 9.28 -14.57 21.22
C GLU A 423 8.04 -13.95 21.90
N HIS A 424 8.20 -12.86 22.65
CA HIS A 424 7.11 -12.22 23.37
C HIS A 424 6.15 -11.51 22.41
N THR A 425 5.07 -12.19 22.01
CA THR A 425 4.11 -11.74 21.00
C THR A 425 3.48 -10.38 21.27
N TYR A 426 3.18 -10.07 22.53
CA TYR A 426 2.57 -8.78 22.91
C TYR A 426 3.52 -7.58 22.80
N ALA A 427 4.84 -7.83 22.79
CA ALA A 427 5.85 -6.78 22.75
C ALA A 427 6.35 -6.50 21.33
N LEU A 428 6.00 -7.36 20.36
CA LEU A 428 6.22 -7.16 18.93
C LEU A 428 5.22 -6.13 18.39
#